data_AF-A0A3G6J2R7-F1
#
_entry.id   AF-A0A3G6J2R7-F1
#
_cell.length_a   1.000
_cell.length_b   1.000
_cell.length_c   1.000
_cell.angle_alpha   90.00
_cell.angle_beta   90.00
_cell.angle_gamma   90.00
#
_symmetry.space_group_name_H-M   'P 1'
#
loop_
_entity.id
_entity.type
_entity.pdbx_description
1 polymer ?
#
loop_
_entity_poly.entity_id
_entity_poly.type
_entity_poly.pdbx_seq_one_letter_code
_entity_poly.pdbx_strand_id
1 'polypeptide(L)'
;MSLVQSAKSLVQRGLSIVIIDNGDSYTQILASACERAIGVNPRILSAQLTSALPPADVYVIGPGPGHPRDAGPLALKALQSTTPVVGICLGHQLIAHHYGAIVQPAEHPKHGMSSQVQHDGGDMFTGLRSPLEVMRYHSLDVSDLPSCLKALATAEDGGIMALRHVEKPQWGLQFHPESVGTPEGITLMRNVLLLALNLREWAKQPYFAWLEFEGHTTIACGSSRTEGETVIGACTYEATNGTDAGQWQEEQAVCFTPEKMVQFPGTLPKIPGKPTAHSQIQLRHSREEYRELIAQCQAAIHRGDSYELCLTTSAKVTLHNPDPLELYLRARGGAMNGLLITPEVTLISASPELFLRCKDGVATTLPMKGTRPRAADPEADAALRSDLESSVKDRAENMMVTDVLRNDLTRSCDPLSVEVTRLCEVVSFPQWHQMISEITGRLRVPPLEALRLAFPGGSMTGAPKQRTMDILREIEGQPRGWYSGAMGIIQGNDATFSMLIRTAVLRGNTLTYGAGGAITRLSDPDEEYDEVLTKLSALHKML
;
A
#
# COMPACT_ATOMS: atom_id res chain seq x y z
N MET A 1 -21.69 -20.46 24.12
CA MET A 1 -20.81 -21.03 25.15
C MET A 1 -19.73 -21.88 24.50
N SER A 2 -18.47 -21.68 24.91
CA SER A 2 -17.35 -22.64 24.83
C SER A 2 -16.64 -22.92 23.48
N LEU A 3 -16.18 -21.87 22.79
CA LEU A 3 -15.01 -21.93 21.87
C LEU A 3 -13.85 -21.03 22.32
N VAL A 4 -14.06 -20.25 23.39
CA VAL A 4 -13.17 -19.16 23.85
C VAL A 4 -11.95 -19.66 24.64
N GLN A 5 -11.90 -20.94 25.04
CA GLN A 5 -10.79 -21.47 25.86
C GLN A 5 -9.78 -22.36 25.11
N SER A 6 -10.08 -22.83 23.90
CA SER A 6 -9.12 -23.63 23.11
C SER A 6 -8.58 -22.90 21.86
N ALA A 7 -9.10 -21.70 21.53
CA ALA A 7 -8.55 -20.84 20.48
C ALA A 7 -7.41 -19.92 20.96
N LYS A 8 -7.25 -19.70 22.27
CA LYS A 8 -6.19 -18.83 22.82
C LYS A 8 -4.76 -19.30 22.56
N SER A 9 -4.54 -20.53 22.07
CA SER A 9 -3.21 -21.02 21.67
C SER A 9 -2.94 -20.96 20.16
N LEU A 10 -3.95 -20.68 19.33
CA LEU A 10 -3.82 -20.50 17.88
C LEU A 10 -4.03 -19.04 17.44
N VAL A 11 -4.61 -18.21 18.32
CA VAL A 11 -4.74 -16.76 18.15
C VAL A 11 -3.46 -16.09 18.66
N GLN A 12 -2.79 -15.33 17.79
CA GLN A 12 -1.48 -14.67 17.94
C GLN A 12 -0.24 -15.51 17.58
N ARG A 13 0.01 -15.71 16.29
CA ARG A 13 1.38 -15.54 15.80
C ARG A 13 1.42 -14.34 14.86
N GLY A 14 1.39 -13.15 15.46
CA GLY A 14 1.85 -11.95 14.77
C GLY A 14 3.32 -12.13 14.34
N LEU A 15 3.77 -11.25 13.44
CA LEU A 15 5.15 -11.29 12.97
C LEU A 15 6.14 -11.23 14.14
N SER A 16 7.13 -12.12 14.15
CA SER A 16 8.13 -12.19 15.22
C SER A 16 9.54 -11.95 14.70
N ILE A 17 10.20 -10.93 15.25
CA ILE A 17 11.61 -10.65 15.04
C ILE A 17 12.34 -10.90 16.36
N VAL A 18 13.47 -11.61 16.29
CA VAL A 18 14.33 -11.84 17.45
C VAL A 18 15.71 -11.26 17.18
N ILE A 19 16.12 -10.30 18.01
CA ILE A 19 17.50 -9.81 18.04
C ILE A 19 18.31 -10.68 18.99
N ILE A 20 19.45 -11.16 18.52
CA ILE A 20 20.45 -11.88 19.32
C ILE A 20 21.55 -10.89 19.68
N ASP A 21 21.59 -10.51 20.94
CA ASP A 21 22.48 -9.51 21.51
C ASP A 21 23.82 -10.14 21.91
N ASN A 22 24.91 -9.68 21.29
CA ASN A 22 26.25 -10.13 21.61
C ASN A 22 26.90 -9.30 22.74
N GLY A 23 26.12 -8.54 23.50
CA GLY A 23 26.59 -7.72 24.63
C GLY A 23 26.99 -6.31 24.20
N ASP A 24 26.32 -5.77 23.18
CA ASP A 24 26.58 -4.44 22.67
C ASP A 24 25.71 -3.38 23.37
N SER A 25 26.24 -2.17 23.52
CA SER A 25 25.49 -1.05 24.12
C SER A 25 24.44 -0.46 23.17
N TYR A 26 24.49 -0.76 21.86
CA TYR A 26 23.63 -0.22 20.81
C TYR A 26 22.44 -1.11 20.46
N THR A 27 22.32 -2.31 21.04
CA THR A 27 21.26 -3.30 20.73
C THR A 27 19.84 -2.73 20.84
N GLN A 28 19.58 -1.86 21.82
CA GLN A 28 18.28 -1.21 21.99
C GLN A 28 17.97 -0.20 20.86
N ILE A 29 18.99 0.49 20.35
CA ILE A 29 18.85 1.42 19.22
C ILE A 29 18.58 0.62 17.94
N LEU A 30 19.23 -0.53 17.77
CA LEU A 30 18.94 -1.46 16.68
C LEU A 30 17.51 -2.00 16.74
N ALA A 31 17.02 -2.35 17.93
CA ALA A 31 15.63 -2.76 18.11
C ALA A 31 14.65 -1.65 17.71
N SER A 32 14.91 -0.40 18.14
CA SER A 32 14.16 0.77 17.69
C SER A 32 14.23 0.96 16.17
N ALA A 33 15.39 0.73 15.55
CA ALA A 33 15.54 0.85 14.11
C ALA A 33 14.68 -0.17 13.35
N CYS A 34 14.62 -1.43 13.80
CA CYS A 34 13.72 -2.45 13.27
C CYS A 34 12.24 -2.06 13.41
N GLU A 35 11.84 -1.56 14.58
CA GLU A 35 10.46 -1.15 14.84
C GLU A 35 10.06 0.04 13.95
N ARG A 36 10.91 1.07 13.82
CA ARG A 36 10.65 2.18 12.89
C ARG A 36 10.63 1.75 11.42
N ALA A 37 11.37 0.70 11.09
CA ALA A 37 11.51 0.22 9.71
C ALA A 37 10.26 -0.52 9.22
N ILE A 38 9.64 -1.38 10.04
CA ILE A 38 8.51 -2.25 9.63
C ILE A 38 7.36 -2.35 10.63
N GLY A 39 7.37 -1.57 11.71
CA GLY A 39 6.30 -1.50 12.70
C GLY A 39 6.26 -2.68 13.69
N VAL A 40 7.34 -3.47 13.78
CA VAL A 40 7.39 -4.67 14.63
C VAL A 40 8.51 -4.55 15.64
N ASN A 41 8.14 -4.54 16.92
CA ASN A 41 9.08 -4.49 18.04
C ASN A 41 9.79 -5.84 18.24
N PRO A 42 11.12 -5.93 18.06
CA PRO A 42 11.84 -7.19 18.22
C PRO A 42 11.98 -7.64 19.67
N ARG A 43 11.94 -8.94 19.91
CA ARG A 43 12.39 -9.50 21.19
C ARG A 43 13.91 -9.63 21.21
N ILE A 44 14.55 -9.07 22.23
CA ILE A 44 16.01 -9.17 22.41
C ILE A 44 16.33 -10.36 23.31
N LEU A 45 17.29 -11.18 22.90
CA LEU A 45 17.81 -12.33 23.64
C LEU A 45 19.34 -12.29 23.67
N SER A 46 19.94 -12.63 24.80
CA SER A 46 21.40 -12.72 24.89
C SER A 46 21.93 -13.88 24.03
N ALA A 47 23.02 -13.63 23.30
CA ALA A 47 23.74 -14.65 22.53
C ALA A 47 24.28 -15.80 23.40
N GLN A 48 24.49 -15.55 24.70
CA GLN A 48 25.04 -16.52 25.65
C GLN A 48 24.02 -17.57 26.12
N LEU A 49 22.73 -17.40 25.79
CA LEU A 49 21.71 -18.37 26.15
C LEU A 49 21.97 -19.72 25.47
N THR A 50 21.99 -20.79 26.27
CA THR A 50 22.16 -22.17 25.78
C THR A 50 20.83 -22.85 25.45
N SER A 51 19.70 -22.18 25.72
CA SER A 51 18.34 -22.67 25.47
C SER A 51 18.07 -22.93 23.98
N ALA A 52 16.93 -23.56 23.69
CA ALA A 52 16.45 -23.72 22.32
C ALA A 52 16.15 -22.36 21.70
N LEU A 53 16.45 -22.23 20.40
CA LEU A 53 16.15 -21.03 19.64
C LEU A 53 14.63 -20.90 19.53
N PRO A 54 14.02 -19.80 20.02
CA PRO A 54 12.58 -19.66 19.97
C PRO A 54 12.13 -19.35 18.54
N PRO A 55 10.95 -19.80 18.09
CA PRO A 55 10.46 -19.52 16.75
C PRO A 55 10.42 -18.01 16.45
N ALA A 56 10.87 -17.63 15.25
CA ALA A 56 10.82 -16.28 14.73
C ALA A 56 10.65 -16.33 13.20
N ASP A 57 10.15 -15.23 12.62
CA ASP A 57 10.12 -15.02 11.17
C ASP A 57 11.47 -14.51 10.66
N VAL A 58 12.20 -13.76 11.48
CA VAL A 58 13.55 -13.26 11.18
C VAL A 58 14.41 -13.24 12.45
N TYR A 59 15.65 -13.73 12.35
CA TYR A 59 16.68 -13.50 13.37
C TYR A 59 17.58 -12.35 12.93
N VAL A 60 17.83 -11.41 13.84
CA VAL A 60 18.84 -10.36 13.66
C VAL A 60 19.99 -10.66 14.61
N ILE A 61 21.15 -11.00 14.09
CA ILE A 61 22.36 -11.17 14.91
C ILE A 61 22.98 -9.79 15.05
N GLY A 62 22.86 -9.22 16.25
CA GLY A 62 23.25 -7.85 16.53
C GLY A 62 24.77 -7.64 16.56
N PRO A 63 25.20 -6.37 16.69
CA PRO A 63 26.60 -6.04 16.90
C PRO A 63 27.10 -6.59 18.24
N GLY A 64 28.41 -6.51 18.45
CA GLY A 64 29.02 -6.87 19.72
C GLY A 64 30.55 -6.82 19.68
N PRO A 65 31.18 -6.83 20.85
CA PRO A 65 32.63 -6.89 20.97
C PRO A 65 33.18 -8.26 20.56
N GLY A 66 34.49 -8.32 20.32
CA GLY A 66 35.23 -9.57 20.14
C GLY A 66 35.29 -10.05 18.70
N HIS A 67 35.54 -11.35 18.54
CA HIS A 67 35.73 -12.00 17.25
C HIS A 67 34.58 -12.97 16.97
N PRO A 68 34.13 -13.18 15.72
CA PRO A 68 33.08 -14.17 15.40
C PRO A 68 33.41 -15.62 15.78
N ARG A 69 34.64 -15.92 16.21
CA ARG A 69 35.05 -17.24 16.73
C ARG A 69 34.50 -17.49 18.14
N ASP A 70 34.26 -16.41 18.87
CA ASP A 70 33.76 -16.43 20.25
C ASP A 70 32.25 -16.15 20.30
N ALA A 71 31.57 -16.24 19.15
CA ALA A 71 30.14 -15.97 19.04
C ALA A 71 29.34 -16.88 19.97
N GLY A 72 28.35 -16.28 20.65
CA GLY A 72 27.53 -17.00 21.61
C GLY A 72 26.72 -18.15 20.98
N PRO A 73 26.42 -19.22 21.74
CA PRO A 73 25.75 -20.42 21.24
C PRO A 73 24.40 -20.12 20.57
N LEU A 74 23.64 -19.12 21.02
CA LEU A 74 22.35 -18.79 20.40
C LEU A 74 22.52 -18.17 19.02
N ALA A 75 23.55 -17.34 18.80
CA ALA A 75 23.84 -16.72 17.51
C ALA A 75 24.21 -17.78 16.46
N LEU A 76 25.02 -18.77 16.85
CA LEU A 76 25.36 -19.91 15.99
C LEU A 76 24.13 -20.75 15.63
N LYS A 77 23.25 -21.04 16.61
CA LYS A 77 21.99 -21.75 16.36
C LYS A 77 21.10 -21.01 15.36
N ALA A 78 20.99 -19.68 15.48
CA ALA A 78 20.21 -18.88 14.55
C ALA A 78 20.78 -18.90 13.13
N LEU A 79 22.11 -18.77 13.00
CA LEU A 79 22.79 -18.82 11.70
C LEU A 79 22.64 -20.19 11.01
N GLN A 80 22.59 -21.27 11.78
CA GLN A 80 22.40 -22.63 11.29
C GLN A 80 20.94 -23.00 11.01
N SER A 81 19.99 -22.16 11.42
CA SER A 81 18.57 -22.39 11.19
C SER A 81 18.17 -22.16 9.72
N THR A 82 16.97 -22.60 9.35
CA THR A 82 16.36 -22.29 8.04
C THR A 82 15.64 -20.95 8.02
N THR A 83 15.49 -20.30 9.18
CA THR A 83 14.87 -18.97 9.30
C THR A 83 15.81 -17.91 8.71
N PRO A 84 15.27 -16.88 8.02
CA PRO A 84 16.04 -15.74 7.56
C PRO A 84 16.90 -15.08 8.64
N VAL A 85 18.13 -14.69 8.28
CA VAL A 85 19.10 -14.05 9.19
C VAL A 85 19.61 -12.73 8.62
N VAL A 86 19.60 -11.69 9.45
CA VAL A 86 20.26 -10.40 9.17
C VAL A 86 21.37 -10.20 10.20
N GLY A 87 22.62 -10.14 9.76
CA GLY A 87 23.78 -9.91 10.63
C GLY A 87 24.23 -8.46 10.59
N ILE A 88 24.39 -7.81 11.75
CA ILE A 88 24.88 -6.44 11.88
C ILE A 88 26.24 -6.44 12.57
N CYS A 89 27.24 -5.78 11.98
CA CYS A 89 28.62 -5.71 12.46
C CYS A 89 29.20 -7.09 12.79
N LEU A 90 29.26 -7.49 14.08
CA LEU A 90 29.68 -8.84 14.48
C LEU A 90 28.80 -9.93 13.84
N GLY A 91 27.50 -9.70 13.66
CA GLY A 91 26.63 -10.63 12.94
C GLY A 91 27.02 -10.81 11.47
N HIS A 92 27.43 -9.73 10.79
CA HIS A 92 27.96 -9.79 9.41
C HIS A 92 29.25 -10.63 9.37
N GLN A 93 30.15 -10.37 10.31
CA GLN A 93 31.42 -11.11 10.44
C GLN A 93 31.19 -12.58 10.77
N LEU A 94 30.17 -12.89 11.58
CA LEU A 94 29.82 -14.26 11.94
C LEU A 94 29.29 -15.03 10.72
N ILE A 95 28.42 -14.41 9.90
CA ILE A 95 27.98 -15.00 8.64
C ILE A 95 29.19 -15.29 7.75
N ALA A 96 30.06 -14.29 7.55
CA ALA A 96 31.25 -14.43 6.73
C ALA A 96 32.17 -15.57 7.22
N HIS A 97 32.49 -15.56 8.51
CA HIS A 97 33.36 -16.54 9.15
C HIS A 97 32.80 -17.96 9.07
N HIS A 98 31.50 -18.14 9.30
CA HIS A 98 30.85 -19.44 9.29
C HIS A 98 30.95 -20.15 7.94
N TYR A 99 30.94 -19.39 6.83
CA TYR A 99 31.08 -19.94 5.48
C TYR A 99 32.52 -19.98 4.98
N GLY A 100 33.51 -19.58 5.80
CA GLY A 100 34.93 -19.71 5.49
C GLY A 100 35.58 -18.47 4.90
N ALA A 101 34.93 -17.31 4.92
CA ALA A 101 35.61 -16.05 4.62
C ALA A 101 36.63 -15.70 5.73
N ILE A 102 37.64 -14.90 5.37
CA ILE A 102 38.65 -14.44 6.33
C ILE A 102 38.10 -13.23 7.07
N VAL A 103 38.13 -13.30 8.41
CA VAL A 103 37.88 -12.16 9.30
C VAL A 103 39.17 -11.88 10.04
N GLN A 104 39.70 -10.67 9.88
CA GLN A 104 41.00 -10.27 10.42
C GLN A 104 41.00 -8.79 10.83
N PRO A 105 41.99 -8.32 11.62
CA PRO A 105 42.11 -6.90 11.94
C PRO A 105 42.11 -6.04 10.67
N ALA A 106 41.29 -4.98 10.70
CA ALA A 106 41.24 -3.99 9.66
C ALA A 106 42.58 -3.25 9.57
N GLU A 107 43.05 -2.95 8.35
CA GLU A 107 44.26 -2.13 8.15
C GLU A 107 44.07 -0.72 8.73
N HIS A 108 42.85 -0.19 8.62
CA HIS A 108 42.44 1.11 9.15
C HIS A 108 41.13 1.00 9.94
N PRO A 109 41.19 0.58 11.22
CA PRO A 109 40.00 0.49 12.08
C PRO A 109 39.19 1.79 12.12
N LYS A 110 37.86 1.67 12.12
CA LYS A 110 36.93 2.81 12.14
C LYS A 110 36.04 2.73 13.37
N HIS A 111 36.10 3.77 14.22
CA HIS A 111 35.26 3.89 15.43
C HIS A 111 34.55 5.24 15.43
N GLY A 112 33.27 5.24 15.04
CA GLY A 112 32.49 6.48 14.93
C GLY A 112 32.90 7.34 13.73
N MET A 113 33.35 6.69 12.65
CA MET A 113 33.74 7.38 11.41
C MET A 113 32.75 7.08 10.29
N SER A 114 32.39 8.12 9.54
CA SER A 114 31.60 8.02 8.32
C SER A 114 32.45 7.45 7.19
N SER A 115 31.84 6.71 6.28
CA SER A 115 32.46 6.21 5.04
C SER A 115 31.43 6.19 3.92
N GLN A 116 31.92 6.38 2.69
CA GLN A 116 31.13 6.23 1.47
C GLN A 116 31.15 4.77 1.01
N VAL A 117 29.97 4.19 0.77
CA VAL A 117 29.79 2.79 0.40
C VAL A 117 29.15 2.68 -0.96
N GLN A 118 29.85 2.07 -1.91
CA GLN A 118 29.32 1.79 -3.24
C GLN A 118 28.50 0.50 -3.24
N HIS A 119 27.35 0.52 -3.90
CA HIS A 119 26.47 -0.64 -4.12
C HIS A 119 25.83 -0.62 -5.52
N ASP A 120 25.30 -1.76 -5.96
CA ASP A 120 24.65 -1.92 -7.28
C ASP A 120 23.16 -1.52 -7.28
N GLY A 121 22.60 -1.20 -6.11
CA GLY A 121 21.19 -0.81 -5.97
C GLY A 121 20.23 -1.99 -5.98
N GLY A 122 20.74 -3.23 -5.96
CA GLY A 122 19.97 -4.45 -5.78
C GLY A 122 19.70 -4.77 -4.31
N ASP A 123 18.88 -5.79 -4.09
CA ASP A 123 18.53 -6.30 -2.76
C ASP A 123 18.12 -5.16 -1.80
N MET A 124 18.77 -5.08 -0.64
CA MET A 124 18.48 -4.12 0.42
C MET A 124 18.77 -2.67 0.01
N PHE A 125 19.54 -2.45 -1.05
CA PHE A 125 19.89 -1.13 -1.55
C PHE A 125 18.90 -0.59 -2.59
N THR A 126 17.81 -1.30 -2.85
CA THR A 126 16.78 -0.88 -3.80
C THR A 126 16.23 0.51 -3.45
N GLY A 127 16.40 1.46 -4.37
CA GLY A 127 15.95 2.85 -4.24
C GLY A 127 16.83 3.76 -3.40
N LEU A 128 17.99 3.28 -2.93
CA LEU A 128 18.97 4.09 -2.20
C LEU A 128 20.00 4.71 -3.15
N ARG A 129 20.63 5.82 -2.71
CA ARG A 129 21.69 6.48 -3.50
C ARG A 129 23.01 5.75 -3.33
N SER A 130 23.77 5.66 -4.43
CA SER A 130 25.13 5.11 -4.46
C SER A 130 26.10 6.22 -4.89
N PRO A 131 27.18 6.50 -4.13
CA PRO A 131 27.53 5.90 -2.84
C PRO A 131 26.58 6.31 -1.70
N LEU A 132 26.48 5.43 -0.70
CA LEU A 132 25.71 5.62 0.53
C LEU A 132 26.64 6.02 1.68
N GLU A 133 26.25 7.02 2.45
CA GLU A 133 26.96 7.41 3.67
C GLU A 133 26.57 6.48 4.85
N VAL A 134 27.56 5.88 5.50
CA VAL A 134 27.35 4.96 6.63
C VAL A 134 28.30 5.19 7.79
N MET A 135 27.85 4.86 9.00
CA MET A 135 28.67 4.92 10.21
C MET A 135 29.30 3.56 10.58
N ARG A 136 30.62 3.55 10.77
CA ARG A 136 31.41 2.35 11.09
C ARG A 136 31.94 2.37 12.53
N TYR A 137 31.89 1.22 13.20
CA TYR A 137 32.41 0.99 14.56
C TYR A 137 33.24 -0.31 14.68
N HIS A 138 33.82 -0.80 13.59
CA HIS A 138 34.47 -2.11 13.56
C HIS A 138 36.01 -2.01 13.47
N SER A 139 36.66 -2.98 14.12
CA SER A 139 38.13 -3.18 14.06
C SER A 139 38.55 -4.36 13.20
N LEU A 140 37.58 -5.13 12.68
CA LEU A 140 37.80 -6.31 11.86
C LEU A 140 37.19 -6.09 10.48
N ASP A 141 37.85 -6.60 9.45
CA ASP A 141 37.38 -6.62 8.08
C ASP A 141 37.13 -8.05 7.61
N VAL A 142 36.17 -8.19 6.71
CA VAL A 142 35.87 -9.42 5.97
C VAL A 142 36.56 -9.35 4.60
N SER A 143 37.25 -10.43 4.23
CA SER A 143 37.92 -10.60 2.94
C SER A 143 37.84 -12.06 2.47
N ASP A 144 38.32 -12.33 1.26
CA ASP A 144 38.35 -13.68 0.66
C ASP A 144 37.00 -14.40 0.72
N LEU A 145 35.96 -13.76 0.17
CA LEU A 145 34.63 -14.36 0.16
C LEU A 145 34.60 -15.67 -0.63
N PRO A 146 34.11 -16.78 -0.04
CA PRO A 146 33.84 -18.01 -0.77
C PRO A 146 32.71 -17.79 -1.79
N SER A 147 32.61 -18.66 -2.80
CA SER A 147 31.60 -18.53 -3.87
C SER A 147 30.14 -18.56 -3.41
N CYS A 148 29.88 -19.06 -2.20
CA CYS A 148 28.55 -19.04 -1.59
C CYS A 148 28.17 -17.68 -1.00
N LEU A 149 29.10 -16.74 -0.87
CA LEU A 149 28.88 -15.37 -0.41
C LEU A 149 29.14 -14.38 -1.56
N LYS A 150 28.21 -13.43 -1.72
CA LYS A 150 28.33 -12.32 -2.67
C LYS A 150 28.44 -11.01 -1.90
N ALA A 151 29.49 -10.23 -2.15
CA ALA A 151 29.56 -8.84 -1.71
C ALA A 151 28.48 -8.01 -2.43
N LEU A 152 27.75 -7.22 -1.66
CA LEU A 152 26.70 -6.32 -2.15
C LEU A 152 27.11 -4.86 -2.10
N ALA A 153 28.06 -4.51 -1.23
CA ALA A 153 28.56 -3.17 -1.11
C ALA A 153 30.00 -3.13 -0.59
N THR A 154 30.78 -2.14 -1.02
CA THR A 154 32.18 -1.93 -0.63
C THR A 154 32.45 -0.48 -0.26
N ALA A 155 33.25 -0.24 0.77
CA ALA A 155 33.71 1.08 1.15
C ALA A 155 34.87 1.57 0.26
N GLU A 156 35.19 2.86 0.35
CA GLU A 156 36.31 3.52 -0.35
C GLU A 156 37.69 2.91 -0.04
N ASP A 157 37.86 2.28 1.12
CA ASP A 157 39.07 1.55 1.52
C ASP A 157 39.07 0.09 1.06
N GLY A 158 38.08 -0.32 0.26
CA GLY A 158 37.93 -1.68 -0.26
C GLY A 158 37.25 -2.67 0.69
N GLY A 159 36.92 -2.25 1.93
CA GLY A 159 36.25 -3.11 2.90
C GLY A 159 34.86 -3.57 2.44
N ILE A 160 34.53 -4.84 2.64
CA ILE A 160 33.21 -5.40 2.31
C ILE A 160 32.19 -4.94 3.34
N MET A 161 31.26 -4.09 2.91
CA MET A 161 30.31 -3.42 3.81
C MET A 161 28.94 -4.10 3.86
N ALA A 162 28.59 -4.85 2.82
CA ALA A 162 27.40 -5.70 2.82
C ALA A 162 27.66 -6.99 2.04
N LEU A 163 27.02 -8.08 2.46
CA LEU A 163 27.08 -9.36 1.78
C LEU A 163 25.75 -10.10 1.86
N ARG A 164 25.59 -11.11 1.00
CA ARG A 164 24.55 -12.12 1.14
C ARG A 164 25.06 -13.51 0.84
N HIS A 165 24.40 -14.50 1.41
CA HIS A 165 24.52 -15.86 0.91
C HIS A 165 23.77 -15.97 -0.43
N VAL A 166 24.32 -16.74 -1.36
CA VAL A 166 23.75 -16.89 -2.71
C VAL A 166 22.42 -17.67 -2.68
N GLU A 167 22.36 -18.75 -1.89
CA GLU A 167 21.18 -19.62 -1.77
C GLU A 167 20.33 -19.44 -0.51
N LYS A 168 20.94 -19.19 0.66
CA LYS A 168 20.25 -19.06 1.95
C LYS A 168 19.76 -17.61 2.16
N PRO A 169 18.65 -17.42 2.90
CA PRO A 169 18.11 -16.10 3.21
C PRO A 169 18.95 -15.42 4.32
N GLN A 170 20.20 -15.13 4.03
CA GLN A 170 21.16 -14.56 4.99
C GLN A 170 21.86 -13.35 4.39
N TRP A 171 21.78 -12.22 5.08
CA TRP A 171 22.36 -10.94 4.69
C TRP A 171 23.18 -10.36 5.84
N GLY A 172 24.27 -9.68 5.52
CA GLY A 172 25.13 -9.05 6.52
C GLY A 172 25.42 -7.60 6.17
N LEU A 173 25.38 -6.71 7.15
CA LEU A 173 25.82 -5.31 7.10
C LEU A 173 26.98 -5.10 8.08
N GLN A 174 28.15 -4.68 7.61
CA GLN A 174 29.33 -4.48 8.47
C GLN A 174 29.24 -3.17 9.28
N PHE A 175 28.50 -2.19 8.77
CA PHE A 175 28.25 -0.91 9.41
C PHE A 175 26.95 -0.93 10.25
N HIS A 176 26.68 0.18 10.95
CA HIS A 176 25.58 0.30 11.88
C HIS A 176 24.41 1.10 11.26
N PRO A 177 23.37 0.45 10.70
CA PRO A 177 22.23 1.13 10.12
C PRO A 177 21.37 1.85 11.17
N GLU A 178 21.48 1.47 12.44
CA GLU A 178 20.80 2.10 13.56
C GLU A 178 21.46 3.42 14.02
N SER A 179 22.71 3.67 13.61
CA SER A 179 23.45 4.86 14.01
C SER A 179 22.86 6.12 13.40
N VAL A 180 22.86 7.21 14.18
CA VAL A 180 22.52 8.56 13.71
C VAL A 180 23.40 9.03 12.56
N GLY A 181 24.60 8.45 12.41
CA GLY A 181 25.53 8.73 11.31
C GLY A 181 25.24 7.96 10.02
N THR A 182 24.16 7.17 9.96
CA THR A 182 23.71 6.46 8.75
C THR A 182 22.31 6.99 8.35
N PRO A 183 22.21 8.09 7.58
CA PRO A 183 20.92 8.76 7.33
C PRO A 183 19.83 7.87 6.70
N GLU A 184 20.20 6.99 5.76
CA GLU A 184 19.24 6.06 5.12
C GLU A 184 19.15 4.70 5.84
N GLY A 185 19.73 4.57 7.03
CA GLY A 185 19.84 3.31 7.75
C GLY A 185 18.49 2.64 8.07
N ILE A 186 17.44 3.43 8.33
CA ILE A 186 16.08 2.90 8.57
C ILE A 186 15.45 2.36 7.29
N THR A 187 15.66 3.03 6.16
CA THR A 187 15.22 2.56 4.85
C THR A 187 15.95 1.26 4.48
N LEU A 188 17.25 1.18 4.77
CA LEU A 188 18.04 -0.03 4.57
C LEU A 188 17.54 -1.19 5.45
N MET A 189 17.29 -0.94 6.74
CA MET A 189 16.70 -1.93 7.65
C MET A 189 15.34 -2.40 7.17
N ARG A 190 14.48 -1.48 6.69
CA ARG A 190 13.20 -1.84 6.09
C ARG A 190 13.41 -2.77 4.90
N ASN A 191 14.25 -2.40 3.96
CA ASN A 191 14.47 -3.19 2.75
C ASN A 191 15.00 -4.60 3.05
N VAL A 192 16.00 -4.74 3.93
CA VAL A 192 16.55 -6.06 4.28
C VAL A 192 15.55 -6.92 5.07
N LEU A 193 14.76 -6.32 5.97
CA LEU A 193 13.72 -7.05 6.70
C LEU A 193 12.59 -7.50 5.77
N LEU A 194 12.13 -6.65 4.84
CA LEU A 194 11.11 -7.05 3.86
C LEU A 194 11.60 -8.13 2.90
N LEU A 195 12.89 -8.12 2.53
CA LEU A 195 13.52 -9.23 1.78
C LEU A 195 13.51 -10.52 2.59
N ALA A 196 13.89 -10.46 3.86
CA ALA A 196 13.89 -11.61 4.76
C ALA A 196 12.48 -12.21 4.91
N LEU A 197 11.44 -11.39 4.97
CA LEU A 197 10.04 -11.84 5.08
C LEU A 197 9.49 -12.51 3.82
N ASN A 198 10.15 -12.33 2.68
CA ASN A 198 9.76 -12.90 1.40
C ASN A 198 8.27 -12.67 1.05
N LEU A 199 7.91 -11.39 0.90
CA LEU A 199 6.52 -10.97 0.64
C LEU A 199 5.88 -11.61 -0.61
N ARG A 200 6.68 -12.13 -1.55
CA ARG A 200 6.16 -12.90 -2.69
C ARG A 200 5.46 -14.20 -2.25
N GLU A 201 5.92 -14.84 -1.17
CA GLU A 201 5.23 -16.01 -0.60
C GLU A 201 3.96 -15.62 0.16
N TRP A 202 3.92 -14.41 0.72
CA TRP A 202 2.71 -13.86 1.35
C TRP A 202 1.62 -13.61 0.29
N ALA A 203 2.01 -13.11 -0.88
CA ALA A 203 1.09 -12.87 -2.00
C ALA A 203 0.48 -14.17 -2.59
N LYS A 204 1.02 -15.35 -2.26
CA LYS A 204 0.45 -16.66 -2.62
C LYS A 204 -0.57 -17.16 -1.61
N GLN A 205 -0.72 -16.50 -0.46
CA GLN A 205 -1.73 -16.88 0.53
C GLN A 205 -3.14 -16.59 -0.01
N PRO A 206 -4.16 -17.34 0.44
CA PRO A 206 -5.54 -17.13 0.00
C PRO A 206 -6.03 -15.71 0.23
N TYR A 207 -5.57 -15.07 1.33
CA TYR A 207 -5.83 -13.68 1.63
C TYR A 207 -4.53 -12.91 1.72
N PHE A 208 -4.40 -11.88 0.88
CA PHE A 208 -3.25 -10.99 0.88
C PHE A 208 -3.69 -9.56 0.61
N ALA A 209 -3.06 -8.61 1.28
CA ALA A 209 -3.26 -7.21 1.03
C ALA A 209 -1.94 -6.44 1.00
N TRP A 210 -1.84 -5.49 0.09
CA TRP A 210 -0.81 -4.45 0.07
C TRP A 210 -1.51 -3.12 -0.15
N LEU A 211 -1.59 -2.29 0.89
CA LEU A 211 -2.27 -1.00 0.88
C LEU A 211 -1.24 0.12 1.08
N GLU A 212 -1.23 1.10 0.19
CA GLU A 212 -0.38 2.30 0.25
C GLU A 212 -1.25 3.53 0.38
N PHE A 213 -1.62 3.88 1.61
CA PHE A 213 -2.52 4.98 1.92
C PHE A 213 -1.79 6.05 2.73
N GLU A 214 -1.96 7.32 2.35
CA GLU A 214 -1.54 8.47 3.18
C GLU A 214 -0.07 8.42 3.61
N GLY A 215 0.81 8.02 2.68
CA GLY A 215 2.24 7.93 2.95
C GLY A 215 2.63 6.79 3.88
N HIS A 216 1.77 5.78 4.09
CA HIS A 216 2.07 4.55 4.79
C HIS A 216 1.80 3.34 3.91
N THR A 217 2.58 2.29 4.08
CA THR A 217 2.36 0.99 3.45
C THR A 217 2.01 -0.04 4.52
N THR A 218 0.92 -0.77 4.29
CA THR A 218 0.50 -1.93 5.09
C THR A 218 0.51 -3.16 4.19
N ILE A 219 1.24 -4.21 4.60
CA ILE A 219 1.28 -5.49 3.89
C ILE A 219 0.87 -6.58 4.85
N ALA A 220 -0.10 -7.39 4.45
CA ALA A 220 -0.72 -8.38 5.31
C ALA A 220 -1.07 -9.65 4.55
N CYS A 221 -1.06 -10.78 5.25
CA CYS A 221 -1.60 -12.03 4.74
C CYS A 221 -2.37 -12.81 5.82
N GLY A 222 -3.25 -13.70 5.38
CA GLY A 222 -3.99 -14.63 6.22
C GLY A 222 -4.42 -15.87 5.44
N SER A 223 -4.79 -16.92 6.17
CA SER A 223 -5.24 -18.19 5.59
C SER A 223 -6.76 -18.36 5.59
N SER A 224 -7.48 -17.57 6.40
CA SER A 224 -8.92 -17.66 6.55
C SER A 224 -9.56 -16.35 7.02
N ARG A 225 -10.88 -16.24 6.86
CA ARG A 225 -11.67 -15.18 7.48
C ARG A 225 -11.78 -15.45 8.98
N THR A 226 -11.25 -14.54 9.78
CA THR A 226 -11.33 -14.59 11.25
C THR A 226 -11.80 -13.23 11.76
N GLU A 227 -12.48 -13.22 12.92
CA GLU A 227 -12.86 -11.98 13.60
C GLU A 227 -11.68 -11.45 14.41
N GLY A 228 -11.42 -10.15 14.32
CA GLY A 228 -10.32 -9.49 15.00
C GLY A 228 -10.47 -7.97 15.02
N GLU A 229 -9.62 -7.31 15.80
CA GLU A 229 -9.61 -5.84 15.93
C GLU A 229 -9.05 -5.14 14.67
N THR A 230 -8.28 -5.86 13.86
CA THR A 230 -7.78 -5.39 12.56
C THR A 230 -8.41 -6.18 11.45
N VAL A 231 -9.11 -5.50 10.53
CA VAL A 231 -9.79 -6.11 9.40
C VAL A 231 -9.42 -5.38 8.12
N ILE A 232 -8.99 -6.13 7.12
CA ILE A 232 -8.79 -5.61 5.75
C ILE A 232 -9.91 -6.15 4.88
N GLY A 233 -10.49 -5.30 4.03
CA GLY A 233 -11.57 -5.75 3.18
C GLY A 233 -11.98 -4.77 2.09
N ALA A 234 -12.93 -5.23 1.29
CA ALA A 234 -13.57 -4.46 0.25
C ALA A 234 -15.05 -4.81 0.15
N CYS A 235 -15.84 -3.92 -0.44
CA CYS A 235 -17.23 -4.16 -0.81
C CYS A 235 -17.50 -3.73 -2.25
N THR A 236 -18.54 -4.31 -2.86
CA THR A 236 -19.06 -3.89 -4.17
C THR A 236 -19.94 -2.64 -4.04
N TYR A 237 -20.22 -1.98 -5.16
CA TYR A 237 -21.18 -0.89 -5.24
C TYR A 237 -22.59 -1.31 -4.79
N GLU A 238 -22.98 -2.56 -5.07
CA GLU A 238 -24.28 -3.13 -4.71
C GLU A 238 -24.37 -3.61 -3.26
N ALA A 239 -23.37 -3.34 -2.42
CA ALA A 239 -23.36 -3.80 -1.02
C ALA A 239 -24.63 -3.44 -0.25
N THR A 240 -25.25 -2.31 -0.56
CA THR A 240 -26.50 -1.86 0.08
C THR A 240 -27.77 -2.27 -0.68
N ASN A 241 -27.67 -3.22 -1.62
CA ASN A 241 -28.74 -3.59 -2.55
C ASN A 241 -29.29 -2.36 -3.33
N GLY A 242 -28.39 -1.42 -3.62
CA GLY A 242 -28.65 -0.12 -4.26
C GLY A 242 -29.63 0.77 -3.50
N THR A 243 -29.47 0.81 -2.18
CA THR A 243 -30.10 1.82 -1.30
C THR A 243 -29.03 2.71 -0.66
N ASP A 244 -29.35 3.99 -0.45
CA ASP A 244 -28.48 4.96 0.21
C ASP A 244 -28.47 4.70 1.72
N ALA A 245 -27.30 4.38 2.30
CA ALA A 245 -27.16 3.91 3.68
C ALA A 245 -27.96 2.63 4.00
N GLY A 246 -28.06 1.72 3.04
CA GLY A 246 -28.79 0.47 3.18
C GLY A 246 -28.16 -0.58 4.08
N GLN A 247 -28.91 -1.64 4.33
CA GLN A 247 -28.38 -2.85 4.97
C GLN A 247 -27.37 -3.54 4.04
N TRP A 248 -26.17 -3.77 4.58
CA TRP A 248 -25.11 -4.43 3.85
C TRP A 248 -25.39 -5.91 3.66
N GLN A 249 -25.26 -6.37 2.41
CA GLN A 249 -25.31 -7.77 2.03
C GLN A 249 -23.92 -8.39 2.21
N GLU A 250 -23.80 -9.45 3.01
CA GLU A 250 -22.50 -10.02 3.36
C GLU A 250 -21.78 -10.60 2.14
N GLU A 251 -22.51 -11.16 1.18
CA GLU A 251 -22.00 -11.71 -0.07
C GLU A 251 -21.42 -10.66 -1.03
N GLN A 252 -21.68 -9.38 -0.76
CA GLN A 252 -21.17 -8.23 -1.52
C GLN A 252 -19.89 -7.64 -0.90
N ALA A 253 -19.34 -8.29 0.13
CA ALA A 253 -18.10 -7.86 0.78
C ALA A 253 -17.15 -9.04 1.01
N VAL A 254 -15.85 -8.74 0.96
CA VAL A 254 -14.79 -9.67 1.36
C VAL A 254 -13.94 -9.01 2.43
N CYS A 255 -13.57 -9.77 3.46
CA CYS A 255 -12.66 -9.29 4.48
C CYS A 255 -11.89 -10.44 5.14
N PHE A 256 -10.74 -10.10 5.71
CA PHE A 256 -9.95 -11.00 6.54
C PHE A 256 -9.25 -10.24 7.66
N THR A 257 -8.96 -10.95 8.75
CA THR A 257 -8.06 -10.46 9.81
C THR A 257 -6.65 -10.96 9.50
N PRO A 258 -5.64 -10.08 9.46
CA PRO A 258 -4.26 -10.48 9.21
C PRO A 258 -3.72 -11.47 10.25
N GLU A 259 -3.06 -12.54 9.78
CA GLU A 259 -2.22 -13.39 10.64
C GLU A 259 -0.83 -12.79 10.78
N LYS A 260 -0.29 -12.29 9.66
CA LYS A 260 0.95 -11.51 9.62
C LYS A 260 0.66 -10.16 8.99
N MET A 261 1.24 -9.11 9.55
CA MET A 261 1.11 -7.74 9.06
C MET A 261 2.38 -6.96 9.36
N VAL A 262 2.80 -6.13 8.42
CA VAL A 262 3.82 -5.09 8.61
C VAL A 262 3.23 -3.75 8.17
N GLN A 263 3.63 -2.69 8.87
CA GLN A 263 3.20 -1.34 8.56
C GLN A 263 4.38 -0.39 8.70
N PHE A 264 4.64 0.42 7.68
CA PHE A 264 5.79 1.32 7.66
C PHE A 264 5.52 2.62 6.89
N PRO A 265 6.24 3.70 7.20
CA PRO A 265 6.14 4.96 6.47
C PRO A 265 6.77 4.85 5.07
N GLY A 266 6.16 5.58 4.13
CA GLY A 266 6.52 5.65 2.72
C GLY A 266 5.96 4.50 1.89
N THR A 267 6.32 4.50 0.61
CA THR A 267 6.03 3.43 -0.36
C THR A 267 7.32 2.78 -0.84
N LEU A 268 7.22 1.54 -1.32
CA LEU A 268 8.39 0.88 -1.92
C LEU A 268 8.66 1.44 -3.32
N PRO A 269 9.93 1.55 -3.75
CA PRO A 269 10.28 2.03 -5.08
C PRO A 269 9.53 1.29 -6.19
N LYS A 270 9.21 1.99 -7.28
CA LYS A 270 8.62 1.35 -8.46
C LYS A 270 9.70 0.58 -9.22
N ILE A 271 9.54 -0.74 -9.29
CA ILE A 271 10.43 -1.60 -10.07
C ILE A 271 9.75 -1.84 -11.43
N PRO A 272 10.44 -1.62 -12.57
CA PRO A 272 9.90 -1.94 -13.88
C PRO A 272 9.60 -3.45 -14.00
N GLY A 273 8.35 -3.81 -14.30
CA GLY A 273 7.95 -5.19 -14.58
C GLY A 273 7.92 -5.50 -16.08
N LYS A 274 7.86 -6.79 -16.46
CA LYS A 274 7.79 -7.24 -17.86
C LYS A 274 6.34 -7.34 -18.38
N PRO A 275 5.96 -6.68 -19.48
CA PRO A 275 4.59 -6.72 -20.01
C PRO A 275 3.98 -8.12 -20.03
N THR A 276 2.71 -8.21 -19.66
CA THR A 276 1.92 -9.43 -19.60
C THR A 276 1.17 -9.58 -20.91
N ALA A 277 1.37 -10.70 -21.61
CA ALA A 277 0.65 -10.96 -22.85
C ALA A 277 -0.87 -10.99 -22.61
N HIS A 278 -1.64 -10.40 -23.52
CA HIS A 278 -3.08 -10.24 -23.36
C HIS A 278 -3.84 -10.25 -24.69
N SER A 279 -5.15 -10.51 -24.63
CA SER A 279 -6.05 -10.40 -25.79
C SER A 279 -6.26 -8.94 -26.21
N GLN A 280 -7.00 -8.70 -27.29
CA GLN A 280 -7.53 -7.37 -27.58
C GLN A 280 -8.43 -6.90 -26.43
N ILE A 281 -8.34 -5.61 -26.09
CA ILE A 281 -9.21 -4.96 -25.11
C ILE A 281 -10.60 -4.79 -25.71
N GLN A 282 -11.62 -5.27 -25.00
CA GLN A 282 -13.02 -5.16 -25.37
C GLN A 282 -13.69 -4.09 -24.54
N LEU A 283 -14.21 -3.05 -25.19
CA LEU A 283 -15.03 -2.03 -24.52
C LEU A 283 -16.45 -2.56 -24.36
N ARG A 284 -17.08 -2.25 -23.23
CA ARG A 284 -18.47 -2.61 -22.95
C ARG A 284 -19.46 -1.89 -23.87
N HIS A 285 -19.20 -0.61 -24.13
CA HIS A 285 -20.04 0.23 -24.98
C HIS A 285 -19.20 0.88 -26.07
N SER A 286 -19.72 0.86 -27.30
CA SER A 286 -19.28 1.71 -28.41
C SER A 286 -19.54 3.19 -28.10
N ARG A 287 -19.00 4.09 -28.95
CA ARG A 287 -19.24 5.52 -28.83
C ARG A 287 -20.73 5.83 -28.98
N GLU A 288 -21.37 5.22 -29.97
CA GLU A 288 -22.78 5.42 -30.29
C GLU A 288 -23.69 4.95 -29.14
N GLU A 289 -23.42 3.77 -28.58
CA GLU A 289 -24.17 3.27 -27.43
C GLU A 289 -24.00 4.17 -26.20
N TYR A 290 -22.77 4.63 -25.91
CA TYR A 290 -22.53 5.48 -24.75
C TYR A 290 -23.19 6.86 -24.88
N ARG A 291 -23.20 7.45 -26.09
CA ARG A 291 -23.93 8.70 -26.37
C ARG A 291 -25.42 8.56 -26.09
N GLU A 292 -26.03 7.42 -26.42
CA GLU A 292 -27.45 7.16 -26.12
C GLU A 292 -27.69 7.07 -24.61
N LEU A 293 -26.80 6.44 -23.86
CA LEU A 293 -26.88 6.41 -22.39
C LEU A 293 -26.77 7.83 -21.79
N ILE A 294 -25.89 8.67 -22.32
CA ILE A 294 -25.77 10.08 -21.91
C ILE A 294 -27.09 10.82 -22.19
N ALA A 295 -27.69 10.62 -23.36
CA ALA A 295 -28.97 11.24 -23.71
C ALA A 295 -30.09 10.84 -22.73
N GLN A 296 -30.12 9.57 -22.29
CA GLN A 296 -31.06 9.11 -21.26
C GLN A 296 -30.80 9.78 -19.90
N CYS A 297 -29.54 9.91 -19.48
CA CYS A 297 -29.16 10.65 -18.26
C CYS A 297 -29.63 12.11 -18.34
N GLN A 298 -29.37 12.79 -19.46
CA GLN A 298 -29.81 14.17 -19.67
C GLN A 298 -31.33 14.29 -19.68
N ALA A 299 -32.05 13.35 -20.31
CA ALA A 299 -33.51 13.33 -20.28
C ALA A 299 -34.05 13.24 -18.84
N ALA A 300 -33.42 12.46 -17.96
CA ALA A 300 -33.78 12.42 -16.54
C ALA A 300 -33.52 13.76 -15.83
N ILE A 301 -32.38 14.40 -16.09
CA ILE A 301 -32.05 15.73 -15.55
C ILE A 301 -33.06 16.78 -16.02
N HIS A 302 -33.44 16.75 -17.31
CA HIS A 302 -34.42 17.67 -17.88
C HIS A 302 -35.81 17.55 -17.23
N ARG A 303 -36.20 16.36 -16.76
CA ARG A 303 -37.44 16.15 -16.00
C ARG A 303 -37.35 16.57 -14.54
N GLY A 304 -36.15 16.91 -14.06
CA GLY A 304 -35.89 17.21 -12.65
C GLY A 304 -35.78 15.97 -11.76
N ASP A 305 -35.53 14.78 -12.35
CA ASP A 305 -35.34 13.54 -11.59
C ASP A 305 -33.98 13.52 -10.85
N SER A 306 -32.98 14.22 -11.37
CA SER A 306 -31.61 14.28 -10.85
C SER A 306 -30.93 15.59 -11.30
N TYR A 307 -29.87 15.99 -10.61
CA TYR A 307 -29.01 17.12 -10.95
C TYR A 307 -27.76 16.68 -11.74
N GLU A 308 -27.26 15.47 -11.45
CA GLU A 308 -26.11 14.83 -12.09
C GLU A 308 -26.19 13.33 -11.88
N LEU A 309 -25.78 12.56 -12.88
CA LEU A 309 -25.66 11.10 -12.81
C LEU A 309 -24.23 10.69 -13.18
N CYS A 310 -23.55 9.95 -12.30
CA CYS A 310 -22.25 9.38 -12.61
C CYS A 310 -22.44 8.12 -13.45
N LEU A 311 -22.47 8.27 -14.77
CA LEU A 311 -22.62 7.17 -15.72
C LEU A 311 -21.31 6.40 -15.88
N THR A 312 -21.39 5.06 -15.93
CA THR A 312 -20.21 4.20 -15.99
C THR A 312 -20.22 3.22 -17.16
N THR A 313 -19.02 2.76 -17.51
CA THR A 313 -18.74 1.72 -18.50
C THR A 313 -17.50 0.92 -18.06
N SER A 314 -17.09 -0.05 -18.86
CA SER A 314 -15.90 -0.85 -18.57
C SER A 314 -15.15 -1.32 -19.81
N ALA A 315 -13.91 -1.71 -19.60
CA ALA A 315 -13.09 -2.47 -20.52
C ALA A 315 -12.77 -3.85 -19.93
N LYS A 316 -12.65 -4.85 -20.79
CA LYS A 316 -12.35 -6.23 -20.43
C LYS A 316 -11.21 -6.76 -21.28
N VAL A 317 -10.31 -7.53 -20.68
CA VAL A 317 -9.20 -8.19 -21.38
C VAL A 317 -8.88 -9.53 -20.72
N THR A 318 -8.44 -10.50 -21.52
CA THR A 318 -7.95 -11.79 -21.03
C THR A 318 -6.43 -11.79 -21.00
N LEU A 319 -5.84 -12.13 -19.85
CA LEU A 319 -4.40 -12.18 -19.62
C LEU A 319 -3.88 -13.61 -19.70
N HIS A 320 -2.65 -13.78 -20.17
CA HIS A 320 -1.95 -15.07 -20.13
C HIS A 320 -1.11 -15.16 -18.86
N ASN A 321 -1.48 -16.09 -17.96
CA ASN A 321 -0.79 -16.36 -16.69
C ASN A 321 -0.51 -15.08 -15.86
N PRO A 322 -1.55 -14.34 -15.45
CA PRO A 322 -1.38 -13.10 -14.71
C PRO A 322 -0.71 -13.33 -13.35
N ASP A 323 0.25 -12.48 -13.00
CA ASP A 323 0.79 -12.34 -11.64
C ASP A 323 0.19 -11.07 -11.00
N PRO A 324 -0.74 -11.21 -10.05
CA PRO A 324 -1.38 -10.07 -9.38
C PRO A 324 -0.41 -9.06 -8.78
N LEU A 325 0.69 -9.54 -8.19
CA LEU A 325 1.66 -8.67 -7.53
C LEU A 325 2.41 -7.84 -8.58
N GLU A 326 2.82 -8.44 -9.70
CA GLU A 326 3.48 -7.72 -10.79
C GLU A 326 2.54 -6.69 -11.44
N LEU A 327 1.27 -7.04 -11.66
CA LEU A 327 0.26 -6.11 -12.18
C LEU A 327 0.08 -4.93 -11.24
N TYR A 328 -0.03 -5.18 -9.93
CA TYR A 328 -0.11 -4.15 -8.91
C TYR A 328 1.12 -3.24 -8.91
N LEU A 329 2.33 -3.79 -8.88
CA LEU A 329 3.57 -3.00 -8.83
C LEU A 329 3.70 -2.05 -10.03
N ARG A 330 3.17 -2.42 -11.22
CA ARG A 330 3.10 -1.55 -12.40
C ARG A 330 1.99 -0.51 -12.32
N ALA A 331 0.81 -0.91 -11.83
CA ALA A 331 -0.34 -0.06 -11.67
C ALA A 331 -0.09 1.12 -10.71
N ARG A 332 0.78 0.93 -9.71
CA ARG A 332 1.09 1.94 -8.69
C ARG A 332 1.42 3.30 -9.28
N GLY A 333 0.91 4.33 -8.62
CA GLY A 333 1.07 5.73 -9.00
C GLY A 333 -0.12 6.62 -8.63
N GLY A 334 -1.18 6.07 -8.04
CA GLY A 334 -2.26 6.84 -7.43
C GLY A 334 -1.90 7.33 -6.03
N ALA A 335 -2.79 8.15 -5.45
CA ALA A 335 -2.66 8.62 -4.07
C ALA A 335 -2.92 7.50 -3.05
N MET A 336 -3.77 6.55 -3.40
CA MET A 336 -4.12 5.37 -2.62
C MET A 336 -3.99 4.13 -3.51
N ASN A 337 -2.89 3.39 -3.38
CA ASN A 337 -2.69 2.15 -4.13
C ASN A 337 -3.11 0.96 -3.28
N GLY A 338 -3.73 -0.07 -3.87
CA GLY A 338 -4.08 -1.28 -3.13
C GLY A 338 -4.07 -2.53 -4.00
N LEU A 339 -3.52 -3.62 -3.48
CA LEU A 339 -3.73 -4.98 -3.94
C LEU A 339 -4.49 -5.73 -2.86
N LEU A 340 -5.61 -6.36 -3.22
CA LEU A 340 -6.33 -7.29 -2.35
C LEU A 340 -6.54 -8.59 -3.12
N ILE A 341 -6.01 -9.70 -2.61
CA ILE A 341 -6.19 -11.04 -3.16
C ILE A 341 -7.07 -11.80 -2.17
N THR A 342 -8.18 -12.35 -2.67
CA THR A 342 -9.06 -13.28 -1.96
C THR A 342 -9.39 -14.47 -2.87
N PRO A 343 -9.96 -15.56 -2.34
CA PRO A 343 -10.44 -16.67 -3.18
C PRO A 343 -11.50 -16.25 -4.21
N GLU A 344 -12.26 -15.19 -3.93
CA GLU A 344 -13.37 -14.71 -4.76
C GLU A 344 -12.92 -13.71 -5.84
N VAL A 345 -11.91 -12.89 -5.54
CA VAL A 345 -11.49 -11.78 -6.41
C VAL A 345 -10.06 -11.32 -6.12
N THR A 346 -9.41 -10.78 -7.14
CA THR A 346 -8.22 -9.94 -6.98
C THR A 346 -8.53 -8.51 -7.40
N LEU A 347 -8.30 -7.55 -6.51
CA LEU A 347 -8.47 -6.11 -6.77
C LEU A 347 -7.11 -5.44 -6.86
N ILE A 348 -6.89 -4.69 -7.95
CA ILE A 348 -5.67 -3.93 -8.20
C ILE A 348 -6.08 -2.46 -8.39
N SER A 349 -5.88 -1.64 -7.37
CA SER A 349 -6.37 -0.26 -7.31
C SER A 349 -5.22 0.74 -7.30
N ALA A 350 -5.38 1.82 -8.09
CA ALA A 350 -4.55 3.02 -8.04
C ALA A 350 -5.46 4.26 -7.87
N SER A 351 -6.32 4.19 -6.85
CA SER A 351 -7.36 5.19 -6.61
C SER A 351 -6.76 6.55 -6.24
N PRO A 352 -7.30 7.65 -6.78
CA PRO A 352 -6.97 8.98 -6.33
C PRO A 352 -7.82 9.43 -5.13
N GLU A 353 -8.95 8.76 -4.84
CA GLU A 353 -10.00 9.32 -3.99
C GLU A 353 -10.13 8.56 -2.65
N LEU A 354 -10.00 9.33 -1.57
CA LEU A 354 -10.33 8.88 -0.22
C LEU A 354 -11.85 8.85 -0.06
N PHE A 355 -12.40 7.66 0.15
CA PHE A 355 -13.83 7.51 0.46
C PHE A 355 -14.11 8.01 1.88
N LEU A 356 -13.46 7.38 2.87
CA LEU A 356 -13.64 7.70 4.27
C LEU A 356 -12.36 7.34 5.05
N ARG A 357 -11.88 8.29 5.85
CA ARG A 357 -10.88 8.09 6.89
C ARG A 357 -11.52 8.37 8.24
N CYS A 358 -11.33 7.47 9.20
CA CYS A 358 -11.68 7.66 10.59
C CYS A 358 -10.36 7.63 11.37
N LYS A 359 -10.00 8.74 12.01
CA LYS A 359 -8.77 8.83 12.80
C LYS A 359 -9.04 9.63 14.07
N ASP A 360 -8.72 9.06 15.22
CA ASP A 360 -8.87 9.73 16.52
C ASP A 360 -10.28 10.31 16.74
N GLY A 361 -11.31 9.57 16.29
CA GLY A 361 -12.72 9.97 16.40
C GLY A 361 -13.19 11.02 15.38
N VAL A 362 -12.36 11.39 14.40
CA VAL A 362 -12.71 12.32 13.31
C VAL A 362 -12.87 11.55 12.00
N ALA A 363 -14.02 11.70 11.35
CA ALA A 363 -14.24 11.27 9.98
C ALA A 363 -13.74 12.34 9.01
N THR A 364 -13.11 11.92 7.91
CA THR A 364 -12.75 12.78 6.78
C THR A 364 -13.11 12.10 5.47
N THR A 365 -13.67 12.85 4.53
CA THR A 365 -13.84 12.44 3.13
C THR A 365 -13.26 13.53 2.22
N LEU A 366 -12.74 13.14 1.06
CA LEU A 366 -12.00 14.02 0.16
C LEU A 366 -12.48 13.85 -1.29
N PRO A 367 -13.70 14.31 -1.64
CA PRO A 367 -14.21 14.23 -3.00
C PRO A 367 -13.34 15.03 -3.98
N MET A 368 -13.18 14.47 -5.17
CA MET A 368 -12.35 15.02 -6.23
C MET A 368 -13.14 15.16 -7.52
N LYS A 369 -13.12 16.35 -8.12
CA LYS A 369 -13.70 16.62 -9.46
C LYS A 369 -12.75 17.52 -10.22
N GLY A 370 -12.69 17.38 -11.55
CA GLY A 370 -11.77 18.16 -12.39
C GLY A 370 -10.29 17.82 -12.21
N THR A 371 -9.67 17.38 -13.29
CA THR A 371 -8.24 17.02 -13.31
C THR A 371 -7.57 17.70 -14.49
N ARG A 372 -6.34 18.19 -14.31
CA ARG A 372 -5.46 18.60 -15.40
C ARG A 372 -4.11 17.91 -15.27
N PRO A 373 -3.44 17.50 -16.37
CA PRO A 373 -2.11 16.92 -16.29
C PRO A 373 -1.10 17.97 -15.81
N ARG A 374 0.04 17.52 -15.26
CA ARG A 374 1.20 18.40 -15.04
C ARG A 374 1.89 18.68 -16.37
N ALA A 375 2.41 19.90 -16.53
CA ALA A 375 3.32 20.24 -17.62
C ALA A 375 4.77 20.34 -17.13
N ALA A 376 5.72 20.01 -18.00
CA ALA A 376 7.15 20.19 -17.71
C ALA A 376 7.55 21.68 -17.73
N ASP A 377 6.90 22.47 -18.57
CA ASP A 377 7.07 23.92 -18.64
C ASP A 377 6.29 24.60 -17.50
N PRO A 378 6.94 25.41 -16.63
CA PRO A 378 6.28 26.04 -15.48
C PRO A 378 5.14 26.99 -15.85
N GLU A 379 5.23 27.72 -16.96
CA GLU A 379 4.17 28.65 -17.38
C GLU A 379 2.94 27.90 -17.88
N ALA A 380 3.14 26.88 -18.72
CA ALA A 380 2.07 25.99 -19.14
C ALA A 380 1.43 25.23 -17.96
N ASP A 381 2.24 24.79 -16.98
CA ASP A 381 1.75 24.10 -15.78
C ASP A 381 0.89 25.02 -14.92
N ALA A 382 1.30 26.28 -14.75
CA ALA A 382 0.54 27.31 -14.06
C ALA A 382 -0.75 27.68 -14.80
N ALA A 383 -0.73 27.71 -16.14
CA ALA A 383 -1.91 27.95 -16.95
C ALA A 383 -2.95 26.82 -16.81
N LEU A 384 -2.51 25.56 -16.83
CA LEU A 384 -3.39 24.41 -16.59
C LEU A 384 -4.00 24.42 -15.18
N ARG A 385 -3.23 24.85 -14.18
CA ARG A 385 -3.74 25.04 -12.83
C ARG A 385 -4.81 26.13 -12.78
N SER A 386 -4.55 27.29 -13.40
CA SER A 386 -5.49 28.43 -13.43
C SER A 386 -6.76 28.12 -14.23
N ASP A 387 -6.65 27.34 -15.31
CA ASP A 387 -7.80 26.80 -16.04
C ASP A 387 -8.71 25.98 -15.13
N LEU A 388 -8.15 25.06 -14.35
CA LEU A 388 -8.92 24.26 -13.40
C LEU A 388 -9.52 25.12 -12.26
N GLU A 389 -8.79 26.10 -11.74
CA GLU A 389 -9.28 27.02 -10.70
C GLU A 389 -10.46 27.88 -11.18
N SER A 390 -10.48 28.25 -12.47
CA SER A 390 -11.53 29.08 -13.08
C SER A 390 -12.65 28.27 -13.74
N SER A 391 -12.53 26.95 -13.82
CA SER A 391 -13.52 26.07 -14.43
C SER A 391 -14.85 26.06 -13.67
N VAL A 392 -15.86 26.67 -14.27
CA VAL A 392 -17.22 26.73 -13.72
C VAL A 392 -17.85 25.33 -13.66
N LYS A 393 -17.59 24.48 -14.68
CA LYS A 393 -18.07 23.08 -14.73
C LYS A 393 -17.50 22.28 -13.56
N ASP A 394 -16.17 22.22 -13.45
CA ASP A 394 -15.48 21.41 -12.44
C ASP A 394 -15.86 21.85 -11.01
N ARG A 395 -15.99 23.16 -10.79
CA ARG A 395 -16.42 23.72 -9.51
C ARG A 395 -17.87 23.38 -9.16
N ALA A 396 -18.78 23.40 -10.15
CA ALA A 396 -20.18 23.05 -9.92
C ALA A 396 -20.34 21.57 -9.54
N GLU A 397 -19.65 20.68 -10.26
CA GLU A 397 -19.62 19.24 -9.93
C GLU A 397 -19.04 19.02 -8.52
N ASN A 398 -17.92 19.68 -8.20
CA ASN A 398 -17.28 19.55 -6.90
C ASN A 398 -18.16 20.04 -5.75
N MET A 399 -18.84 21.18 -5.93
CA MET A 399 -19.74 21.75 -4.93
C MET A 399 -20.90 20.80 -4.61
N MET A 400 -21.53 20.24 -5.64
CA MET A 400 -22.68 19.37 -5.45
C MET A 400 -22.30 18.04 -4.78
N VAL A 401 -21.18 17.41 -5.17
CA VAL A 401 -20.71 16.22 -4.44
C VAL A 401 -20.32 16.57 -3.00
N THR A 402 -19.76 17.75 -2.76
CA THR A 402 -19.44 18.23 -1.40
C THR A 402 -20.69 18.25 -0.51
N ASP A 403 -21.82 18.79 -0.99
CA ASP A 403 -23.05 18.81 -0.22
C ASP A 403 -23.67 17.42 0.00
N VAL A 404 -23.57 16.52 -0.98
CA VAL A 404 -23.98 15.11 -0.79
C VAL A 404 -23.18 14.47 0.35
N LEU A 405 -21.86 14.66 0.35
CA LEU A 405 -20.96 14.05 1.33
C LEU A 405 -21.07 14.71 2.72
N ARG A 406 -21.38 16.01 2.79
CA ARG A 406 -21.76 16.66 4.05
C ARG A 406 -22.98 15.99 4.64
N ASN A 407 -24.04 15.79 3.84
CA ASN A 407 -25.24 15.08 4.27
C ASN A 407 -24.91 13.65 4.72
N ASP A 408 -24.07 12.92 3.99
CA ASP A 408 -23.66 11.57 4.38
C ASP A 408 -23.00 11.54 5.76
N LEU A 409 -22.04 12.44 6.02
CA LEU A 409 -21.35 12.51 7.31
C LEU A 409 -22.29 12.87 8.47
N THR A 410 -23.36 13.66 8.26
CA THR A 410 -24.31 13.97 9.35
C THR A 410 -25.01 12.73 9.94
N ARG A 411 -25.06 11.62 9.20
CA ARG A 411 -25.65 10.34 9.66
C ARG A 411 -24.79 9.67 10.74
N SER A 412 -23.47 9.78 10.64
CA SER A 412 -22.51 9.13 11.54
C SER A 412 -21.78 10.09 12.49
N CYS A 413 -21.77 11.38 12.18
CA CYS A 413 -21.08 12.43 12.95
C CYS A 413 -22.06 13.28 13.77
N ASP A 414 -21.56 14.04 14.74
CA ASP A 414 -22.29 15.15 15.34
C ASP A 414 -22.58 16.19 14.23
N PRO A 415 -23.85 16.48 13.88
CA PRO A 415 -24.18 17.39 12.79
C PRO A 415 -23.56 18.78 12.95
N LEU A 416 -23.35 19.27 14.18
CA LEU A 416 -22.73 20.58 14.43
C LEU A 416 -21.21 20.57 14.25
N SER A 417 -20.60 19.38 14.18
CA SER A 417 -19.16 19.22 13.92
C SER A 417 -18.83 19.03 12.44
N VAL A 418 -19.84 18.87 11.56
CA VAL A 418 -19.60 18.63 10.14
C VAL A 418 -19.23 19.94 9.46
N GLU A 419 -17.98 20.05 9.02
CA GLU A 419 -17.42 21.25 8.42
C GLU A 419 -16.72 20.95 7.09
N VAL A 420 -16.73 21.94 6.19
CA VAL A 420 -15.93 21.91 4.96
C VAL A 420 -14.64 22.67 5.25
N THR A 421 -13.54 21.97 5.47
CA THR A 421 -12.25 22.55 5.81
C THR A 421 -11.51 23.09 4.59
N ARG A 422 -11.80 22.54 3.41
CA ARG A 422 -11.27 22.97 2.10
C ARG A 422 -12.38 22.85 1.07
N LEU A 423 -12.59 23.88 0.24
CA LEU A 423 -13.70 23.93 -0.72
C LEU A 423 -13.20 24.28 -2.11
N CYS A 424 -13.37 23.35 -3.06
CA CYS A 424 -12.98 23.52 -4.47
C CYS A 424 -11.54 24.02 -4.62
N GLU A 425 -10.63 23.55 -3.77
CA GLU A 425 -9.24 23.96 -3.78
C GLU A 425 -8.47 23.12 -4.80
N VAL A 426 -7.63 23.76 -5.62
CA VAL A 426 -6.77 23.05 -6.56
C VAL A 426 -5.46 22.66 -5.90
N VAL A 427 -5.17 21.37 -5.86
CA VAL A 427 -3.95 20.78 -5.31
C VAL A 427 -3.11 20.17 -6.43
N SER A 428 -1.83 20.47 -6.42
CA SER A 428 -0.86 19.95 -7.40
C SER A 428 -0.17 18.71 -6.84
N PHE A 429 -0.43 17.57 -7.48
CA PHE A 429 0.29 16.32 -7.26
C PHE A 429 1.43 16.16 -8.29
N PRO A 430 2.36 15.20 -8.10
CA PRO A 430 3.45 15.00 -9.06
C PRO A 430 3.01 14.75 -10.51
N GLN A 431 1.81 14.18 -10.73
CA GLN A 431 1.32 13.81 -12.06
C GLN A 431 0.09 14.61 -12.53
N TRP A 432 -0.64 15.29 -11.64
CA TRP A 432 -1.82 16.07 -12.02
C TRP A 432 -2.10 17.23 -11.05
N HIS A 433 -2.81 18.25 -11.53
CA HIS A 433 -3.60 19.16 -10.71
C HIS A 433 -4.99 18.58 -10.50
N GLN A 434 -5.54 18.71 -9.30
CA GLN A 434 -6.83 18.16 -8.92
C GLN A 434 -7.61 19.17 -8.08
N MET A 435 -8.88 19.42 -8.42
CA MET A 435 -9.77 20.16 -7.54
C MET A 435 -10.37 19.20 -6.50
N ILE A 436 -10.26 19.58 -5.24
CA ILE A 436 -10.70 18.80 -4.08
C ILE A 436 -11.58 19.64 -3.17
N SER A 437 -12.43 18.96 -2.43
CA SER A 437 -12.99 19.50 -1.18
C SER A 437 -12.70 18.52 -0.05
N GLU A 438 -12.55 19.03 1.17
CA GLU A 438 -12.34 18.23 2.36
C GLU A 438 -13.48 18.50 3.33
N ILE A 439 -14.13 17.43 3.77
CA ILE A 439 -15.22 17.49 4.74
C ILE A 439 -14.83 16.63 5.93
N THR A 440 -14.95 17.20 7.13
CA THR A 440 -14.65 16.53 8.39
C THR A 440 -15.85 16.50 9.32
N GLY A 441 -15.86 15.61 10.30
CA GLY A 441 -16.87 15.57 11.36
C GLY A 441 -16.49 14.64 12.51
N ARG A 442 -16.91 14.96 13.73
CA ARG A 442 -16.68 14.11 14.92
C ARG A 442 -17.64 12.93 14.93
N LEU A 443 -17.10 11.71 14.93
CA LEU A 443 -17.87 10.48 14.91
C LEU A 443 -18.69 10.30 16.20
N ARG A 444 -19.90 9.76 16.04
CA ARG A 444 -20.76 9.27 17.13
C ARG A 444 -20.91 7.74 17.11
N VAL A 445 -20.43 7.10 16.06
CA VAL A 445 -20.54 5.65 15.82
C VAL A 445 -19.16 5.08 15.47
N PRO A 446 -18.95 3.75 15.60
CA PRO A 446 -17.71 3.11 15.19
C PRO A 446 -17.43 3.26 13.68
N PRO A 447 -16.16 3.16 13.24
CA PRO A 447 -15.79 3.37 11.83
C PRO A 447 -16.53 2.51 10.82
N LEU A 448 -16.78 1.23 11.13
CA LEU A 448 -17.52 0.33 10.23
C LEU A 448 -18.97 0.80 10.01
N GLU A 449 -19.61 1.34 11.04
CA GLU A 449 -20.97 1.88 10.93
C GLU A 449 -20.98 3.20 10.16
N ALA A 450 -19.98 4.06 10.39
CA ALA A 450 -19.80 5.28 9.61
C ALA A 450 -19.63 4.98 8.10
N LEU A 451 -18.81 3.97 7.77
CA LEU A 451 -18.64 3.47 6.41
C LEU A 451 -19.99 3.05 5.80
N ARG A 452 -20.78 2.26 6.54
CA ARG A 452 -22.09 1.77 6.07
C ARG A 452 -23.09 2.90 5.81
N LEU A 453 -23.12 3.91 6.69
CA LEU A 453 -24.04 5.05 6.61
C LEU A 453 -23.69 6.06 5.50
N ALA A 454 -22.42 6.11 5.10
CA ALA A 454 -21.96 6.96 4.00
C ALA A 454 -22.05 6.28 2.62
N PHE A 455 -22.13 4.95 2.59
CA PHE A 455 -22.07 4.17 1.36
C PHE A 455 -23.44 4.08 0.65
N PRO A 456 -23.48 4.07 -0.71
CA PRO A 456 -22.36 4.17 -1.66
C PRO A 456 -21.79 5.58 -1.81
N GLY A 457 -20.53 5.65 -2.27
CA GLY A 457 -19.78 6.89 -2.38
C GLY A 457 -20.44 7.91 -3.32
N GLY A 458 -20.68 9.12 -2.82
CA GLY A 458 -21.40 10.18 -3.54
C GLY A 458 -20.82 10.51 -4.92
N SER A 459 -19.49 10.54 -5.04
CA SER A 459 -18.77 10.82 -6.30
C SER A 459 -19.08 9.83 -7.43
N MET A 460 -19.49 8.61 -7.07
CA MET A 460 -19.84 7.53 -8.00
C MET A 460 -21.34 7.27 -8.04
N THR A 461 -22.17 8.23 -7.66
CA THR A 461 -23.63 8.09 -7.72
C THR A 461 -24.22 9.28 -8.49
N GLY A 462 -24.52 10.35 -7.80
CA GLY A 462 -25.16 11.55 -8.31
C GLY A 462 -26.05 12.18 -7.23
N ALA A 463 -26.81 13.20 -7.59
CA ALA A 463 -27.62 13.95 -6.63
C ALA A 463 -29.02 14.21 -7.19
N PRO A 464 -30.11 13.94 -6.44
CA PRO A 464 -30.17 13.25 -5.14
C PRO A 464 -29.77 11.78 -5.23
N LYS A 465 -29.06 11.26 -4.22
CA LYS A 465 -28.35 9.97 -4.29
C LYS A 465 -29.28 8.79 -4.61
N GLN A 466 -30.29 8.52 -3.76
CA GLN A 466 -31.20 7.37 -3.95
C GLN A 466 -31.86 7.35 -5.33
N ARG A 467 -32.53 8.45 -5.71
CA ARG A 467 -33.24 8.55 -6.99
C ARG A 467 -32.30 8.36 -8.18
N THR A 468 -31.09 8.92 -8.10
CA THR A 468 -30.09 8.81 -9.16
C THR A 468 -29.59 7.37 -9.32
N MET A 469 -29.38 6.65 -8.21
CA MET A 469 -28.98 5.24 -8.26
C MET A 469 -30.03 4.35 -8.92
N ASP A 470 -31.32 4.59 -8.64
CA ASP A 470 -32.41 3.83 -9.27
C ASP A 470 -32.43 4.03 -10.79
N ILE A 471 -32.20 5.27 -11.25
CA ILE A 471 -32.12 5.60 -12.69
C ILE A 471 -30.87 4.97 -13.32
N LEU A 472 -29.71 5.07 -12.66
CA LEU A 472 -28.47 4.48 -13.15
C LEU A 472 -28.56 2.96 -13.29
N ARG A 473 -29.23 2.28 -12.35
CA ARG A 473 -29.47 0.83 -12.44
C ARG A 473 -30.20 0.44 -13.72
N GLU A 474 -31.18 1.25 -14.14
CA GLU A 474 -31.94 1.04 -15.38
C GLU A 474 -31.10 1.37 -16.62
N ILE A 475 -30.46 2.55 -16.65
CA ILE A 475 -29.68 3.03 -17.80
C ILE A 475 -28.46 2.13 -18.05
N GLU A 476 -27.70 1.78 -17.01
CA GLU A 476 -26.51 0.94 -17.14
C GLU A 476 -26.87 -0.51 -17.43
N GLY A 477 -28.02 -1.02 -16.95
CA GLY A 477 -28.52 -2.36 -17.25
C GLY A 477 -27.68 -3.52 -16.70
N GLN A 478 -26.61 -3.27 -15.95
CA GLN A 478 -25.82 -4.29 -15.24
C GLN A 478 -25.20 -3.72 -13.96
N PRO A 479 -24.95 -4.56 -12.94
CA PRO A 479 -24.19 -4.18 -11.75
C PRO A 479 -22.78 -3.66 -12.09
N ARG A 480 -22.30 -2.70 -11.29
CA ARG A 480 -20.92 -2.21 -11.33
C ARG A 480 -19.96 -3.16 -10.60
N GLY A 481 -20.47 -3.91 -9.61
CA GLY A 481 -19.69 -4.86 -8.83
C GLY A 481 -18.62 -4.16 -8.02
N TRP A 482 -17.39 -4.66 -8.06
CA TRP A 482 -16.27 -4.09 -7.29
C TRP A 482 -15.88 -2.68 -7.75
N TYR A 483 -16.13 -2.34 -9.01
CA TYR A 483 -15.92 -0.97 -9.47
C TYR A 483 -16.93 -0.03 -8.80
N SER A 484 -16.49 1.15 -8.36
CA SER A 484 -17.28 2.07 -7.51
C SER A 484 -17.59 1.55 -6.10
N GLY A 485 -17.01 0.42 -5.71
CA GLY A 485 -16.99 -0.08 -4.34
C GLY A 485 -16.05 0.71 -3.43
N ALA A 486 -15.73 0.12 -2.27
CA ALA A 486 -14.70 0.65 -1.36
C ALA A 486 -13.74 -0.45 -0.91
N MET A 487 -12.48 -0.10 -0.65
CA MET A 487 -11.46 -1.01 -0.12
C MET A 487 -10.57 -0.31 0.89
N GLY A 488 -10.25 -1.00 1.97
CA GLY A 488 -9.42 -0.44 3.01
C GLY A 488 -9.18 -1.34 4.21
N ILE A 489 -8.82 -0.70 5.31
CA ILE A 489 -8.44 -1.32 6.57
C ILE A 489 -9.15 -0.63 7.74
N ILE A 490 -9.55 -1.41 8.74
CA ILE A 490 -10.03 -0.98 10.05
C ILE A 490 -9.03 -1.50 11.08
N GLN A 491 -8.61 -0.65 12.01
CA GLN A 491 -7.70 -0.96 13.13
C GLN A 491 -8.29 -0.35 14.41
N GLY A 492 -9.09 -1.14 15.14
CA GLY A 492 -9.81 -0.66 16.31
C GLY A 492 -10.78 0.47 15.96
N ASN A 493 -10.49 1.68 16.44
CA ASN A 493 -11.31 2.88 16.20
C ASN A 493 -10.83 3.73 15.01
N ASP A 494 -9.79 3.29 14.32
CA ASP A 494 -9.30 3.95 13.11
C ASP A 494 -9.68 3.14 11.86
N ALA A 495 -9.87 3.82 10.74
CA ALA A 495 -10.12 3.19 9.46
C ALA A 495 -9.71 4.10 8.30
N THR A 496 -9.25 3.50 7.20
CA THR A 496 -9.01 4.24 5.95
C THR A 496 -9.50 3.41 4.78
N PHE A 497 -10.42 3.98 3.99
CA PHE A 497 -11.01 3.36 2.81
C PHE A 497 -10.87 4.27 1.59
N SER A 498 -10.41 3.69 0.49
CA SER A 498 -10.41 4.33 -0.83
C SER A 498 -11.67 3.94 -1.60
N MET A 499 -12.13 4.83 -2.49
CA MET A 499 -13.09 4.44 -3.53
C MET A 499 -12.41 3.50 -4.53
N LEU A 500 -13.11 2.46 -4.99
CA LEU A 500 -12.62 1.54 -6.03
C LEU A 500 -12.85 2.12 -7.42
N ILE A 501 -12.13 3.20 -7.69
CA ILE A 501 -11.97 3.83 -9.01
C ILE A 501 -10.50 3.73 -9.44
N ARG A 502 -10.28 3.78 -10.76
CA ARG A 502 -8.99 3.38 -11.34
C ARG A 502 -8.54 1.99 -10.84
N THR A 503 -9.49 1.08 -10.74
CA THR A 503 -9.32 -0.27 -10.17
C THR A 503 -9.56 -1.33 -11.24
N ALA A 504 -8.64 -2.27 -11.34
CA ALA A 504 -8.82 -3.49 -12.11
C ALA A 504 -9.29 -4.63 -11.21
N VAL A 505 -10.22 -5.44 -11.74
CA VAL A 505 -10.81 -6.60 -11.08
C VAL A 505 -10.38 -7.82 -11.86
N LEU A 506 -9.54 -8.66 -11.26
CA LEU A 506 -9.06 -9.90 -11.83
C LEU A 506 -9.84 -11.09 -11.27
N ARG A 507 -10.44 -11.88 -12.16
CA ARG A 507 -11.08 -13.17 -11.85
C ARG A 507 -10.54 -14.24 -12.81
N GLY A 508 -9.80 -15.20 -12.26
CA GLY A 508 -9.01 -16.12 -13.08
C GLY A 508 -8.07 -15.35 -14.00
N ASN A 509 -8.25 -15.49 -15.32
CA ASN A 509 -7.46 -14.79 -16.33
C ASN A 509 -8.15 -13.55 -16.91
N THR A 510 -9.33 -13.17 -16.41
CA THR A 510 -10.10 -12.04 -16.95
C THR A 510 -9.90 -10.82 -16.07
N LEU A 511 -9.38 -9.75 -16.67
CA LEU A 511 -9.23 -8.44 -16.05
C LEU A 511 -10.32 -7.50 -16.57
N THR A 512 -11.10 -6.91 -15.67
CA THR A 512 -12.09 -5.86 -15.98
C THR A 512 -11.68 -4.55 -15.34
N TYR A 513 -11.82 -3.44 -16.05
CA TYR A 513 -11.47 -2.09 -15.59
C TYR A 513 -12.63 -1.14 -15.85
N GLY A 514 -13.14 -0.50 -14.80
CA GLY A 514 -14.27 0.43 -14.90
C GLY A 514 -13.83 1.89 -15.06
N ALA A 515 -14.66 2.67 -15.73
CA ALA A 515 -14.54 4.13 -15.80
C ALA A 515 -15.93 4.76 -15.85
N GLY A 516 -16.01 6.04 -15.48
CA GLY A 516 -17.25 6.80 -15.50
C GLY A 516 -17.01 8.29 -15.36
N GLY A 517 -18.06 9.06 -15.58
CA GLY A 517 -18.06 10.52 -15.61
C GLY A 517 -19.38 11.08 -15.11
N ALA A 518 -19.33 12.31 -14.61
CA ALA A 518 -20.49 13.04 -14.13
C ALA A 518 -21.27 13.61 -15.33
N ILE A 519 -22.45 13.07 -15.61
CA ILE A 519 -23.32 13.61 -16.65
C ILE A 519 -24.18 14.71 -16.06
N THR A 520 -24.01 15.91 -16.58
CA THR A 520 -24.81 17.08 -16.24
C THR A 520 -25.68 17.50 -17.43
N ARG A 521 -26.55 18.49 -17.21
CA ARG A 521 -27.32 19.12 -18.30
C ARG A 521 -26.43 19.69 -19.41
N LEU A 522 -25.21 20.11 -19.08
CA LEU A 522 -24.29 20.79 -19.99
C LEU A 522 -23.24 19.85 -20.60
N SER A 523 -23.25 18.57 -20.22
CA SER A 523 -22.28 17.60 -20.73
C SER A 523 -22.41 17.43 -22.24
N ASP A 524 -21.29 17.51 -22.95
CA ASP A 524 -21.20 17.15 -24.35
C ASP A 524 -20.96 15.63 -24.48
N PRO A 525 -21.81 14.88 -25.22
CA PRO A 525 -21.69 13.43 -25.28
C PRO A 525 -20.36 12.90 -25.82
N ASP A 526 -19.68 13.66 -26.69
CA ASP A 526 -18.39 13.25 -27.25
C ASP A 526 -17.24 13.51 -26.30
N GLU A 527 -17.23 14.68 -25.67
CA GLU A 527 -16.22 15.01 -24.66
C GLU A 527 -16.27 14.03 -23.48
N GLU A 528 -17.48 13.67 -23.01
CA GLU A 528 -17.66 12.70 -21.91
C GLU A 528 -17.19 11.29 -22.31
N TYR A 529 -17.42 10.86 -23.56
CA TYR A 529 -16.93 9.57 -24.03
C TYR A 529 -15.40 9.56 -24.15
N ASP A 530 -14.80 10.64 -24.66
CA ASP A 530 -13.34 10.79 -24.76
C ASP A 530 -12.67 10.82 -23.38
N GLU A 531 -13.31 11.46 -22.39
CA GLU A 531 -12.86 11.45 -21.00
C GLU A 531 -12.86 10.02 -20.42
N VAL A 532 -13.94 9.27 -20.65
CA VAL A 532 -14.06 7.89 -20.19
C VAL A 532 -13.04 6.97 -20.86
N LEU A 533 -12.79 7.13 -22.18
CA LEU A 533 -11.72 6.41 -22.87
C LEU A 533 -10.34 6.75 -22.30
N THR A 534 -10.09 8.02 -21.98
CA THR A 534 -8.85 8.45 -21.33
C THR A 534 -8.68 7.78 -19.96
N LYS A 535 -9.74 7.70 -19.16
CA LYS A 535 -9.74 6.97 -17.88
C LYS A 535 -9.47 5.47 -18.07
N LEU A 536 -10.12 4.83 -19.06
CA LEU A 536 -9.90 3.41 -19.39
C LEU A 536 -8.48 3.13 -19.89
N SER A 537 -7.84 4.08 -20.58
CA SER A 537 -6.47 3.92 -21.10
C SER A 537 -5.43 3.65 -20.01
N ALA A 538 -5.73 4.00 -18.75
CA ALA A 538 -4.90 3.67 -17.59
C ALA A 538 -4.72 2.15 -17.41
N LEU A 539 -5.63 1.33 -17.96
CA LEU A 539 -5.47 -0.12 -18.04
C LEU A 539 -4.13 -0.52 -18.67
N HIS A 540 -3.67 0.19 -19.71
CA HIS A 540 -2.38 -0.09 -20.36
C HIS A 540 -1.17 0.05 -19.42
N LYS A 541 -1.28 0.83 -18.33
CA LYS A 541 -0.20 0.93 -17.34
C LYS A 541 -0.03 -0.36 -16.55
N MET A 542 -1.05 -1.22 -16.51
CA MET A 542 -1.03 -2.49 -15.78
C MET A 542 -0.60 -3.67 -16.67
N LEU A 543 -0.92 -3.59 -17.97
CA LEU A 543 -0.68 -4.65 -18.95
C LEU A 543 0.80 -4.86 -19.25
#